data_AF-A0A9J6FTL2-F1
#
_entry.id   AF-A0A9J6FTL2-F1
#
_cell.length_a   1.000
_cell.length_b   1.000
_cell.length_c   1.000
_cell.angle_alpha   90.00
_cell.angle_beta   90.00
_cell.angle_gamma   90.00
#
_symmetry.space_group_name_H-M   'P 1'
#
loop_
_entity.id
_entity.type
_entity.pdbx_description
1 polymer ?
#
loop_
_entity_poly.entity_id
_entity_poly.type
_entity_poly.pdbx_seq_one_letter_code
_entity_poly.pdbx_strand_id
1 'polypeptide(L)'
;MGPNARLDPQDSQVAERCDPSKRRAYAFLSRPLVADERLLVQVAGVQPSLSGSLSFGLTTCDPASLEGKTAELPSQLEDLLDRPEYWVFQIGIPCGLDDKLVFVTRKDGKVEYSRNGGPFESMMHIDGEEEFYVFFDIAGQVTKIRLLGTSHFPSLESLVHLLTAKAFLLSIA
;
A
#
# COMPACT_ATOMS: atom_id res chain seq x y z
N MET A 1 4.30 1.51 -12.82
CA MET A 1 3.27 0.45 -12.95
C MET A 1 3.93 -0.82 -13.49
N GLY A 2 3.40 -1.99 -13.16
CA GLY A 2 3.80 -3.28 -13.76
C GLY A 2 3.20 -3.50 -15.15
N PRO A 3 3.57 -4.58 -15.85
CA PRO A 3 3.19 -4.82 -17.25
C PRO A 3 1.68 -5.10 -17.46
N ASN A 4 0.94 -5.47 -16.42
CA ASN A 4 -0.52 -5.69 -16.48
C ASN A 4 -1.32 -4.70 -15.63
N ALA A 5 -0.76 -3.53 -15.33
CA ALA A 5 -1.46 -2.47 -14.62
C ALA A 5 -1.27 -1.13 -15.33
N ARG A 6 -2.24 -0.24 -15.17
CA ARG A 6 -2.19 1.14 -15.66
C ARG A 6 -2.75 2.08 -14.61
N LEU A 7 -2.42 3.36 -14.74
CA LEU A 7 -3.17 4.41 -14.06
C LEU A 7 -4.48 4.68 -14.82
N ASP A 8 -5.54 5.02 -14.09
CA ASP A 8 -6.78 5.49 -14.69
C ASP A 8 -6.51 6.83 -15.42
N PRO A 9 -6.92 6.98 -16.70
CA PRO A 9 -6.67 8.21 -17.46
C PRO A 9 -7.38 9.46 -16.89
N GLN A 10 -8.46 9.27 -16.13
CA GLN A 10 -9.25 10.36 -15.53
C GLN A 10 -8.85 10.63 -14.08
N ASP A 11 -8.25 9.66 -13.42
CA ASP A 11 -7.75 9.79 -12.05
C ASP A 11 -6.39 9.08 -11.88
N SER A 12 -5.31 9.88 -11.90
CA SER A 12 -3.95 9.38 -11.73
C SER A 12 -3.68 8.74 -10.37
N GLN A 13 -4.60 8.84 -9.41
CA GLN A 13 -4.52 8.16 -8.13
C GLN A 13 -5.10 6.73 -8.17
N VAL A 14 -5.75 6.32 -9.25
CA VAL A 14 -6.32 4.98 -9.41
C VAL A 14 -5.39 4.11 -10.23
N ALA A 15 -4.99 2.97 -9.68
CA ALA A 15 -4.32 1.90 -10.43
C ALA A 15 -5.33 0.80 -10.76
N GLU A 16 -5.33 0.34 -12.01
CA GLU A 16 -6.25 -0.66 -12.54
C GLU A 16 -5.51 -1.80 -13.25
N ARG A 17 -5.97 -3.03 -12.99
CA ARG A 17 -5.55 -4.23 -13.72
C ARG A 17 -6.08 -4.20 -15.15
N CYS A 18 -5.21 -4.42 -16.14
CA CYS A 18 -5.59 -4.35 -17.55
C CYS A 18 -6.30 -5.62 -18.05
N ASP A 19 -5.74 -6.80 -17.75
CA ASP A 19 -6.20 -8.09 -18.26
C ASP A 19 -6.43 -9.07 -17.08
N PRO A 20 -7.69 -9.48 -16.81
CA PRO A 20 -8.02 -10.41 -15.73
C PRO A 20 -7.41 -11.81 -15.88
N SER A 21 -6.93 -12.18 -17.07
CA SER A 21 -6.28 -13.48 -17.31
C SER A 21 -4.77 -13.47 -17.05
N LYS A 22 -4.15 -12.28 -16.94
CA LYS A 22 -2.70 -12.12 -16.79
C LYS A 22 -2.29 -11.76 -15.36
N ARG A 23 -1.09 -12.18 -14.95
CA ARG A 23 -0.45 -11.80 -13.67
C ARG A 23 0.31 -10.47 -13.79
N ARG A 24 1.10 -10.10 -12.78
CA ARG A 24 1.99 -8.93 -12.77
C ARG A 24 1.27 -7.59 -12.90
N ALA A 25 0.14 -7.45 -12.20
CA ALA A 25 -0.60 -6.20 -12.15
C ALA A 25 -0.08 -5.37 -10.97
N TYR A 26 1.18 -4.94 -11.08
CA TYR A 26 1.87 -4.23 -9.99
C TYR A 26 1.57 -2.72 -10.01
N ALA A 27 1.31 -2.14 -8.86
CA ALA A 27 1.20 -0.69 -8.66
C ALA A 27 2.23 -0.25 -7.63
N PHE A 28 2.99 0.82 -7.92
CA PHE A 28 4.07 1.29 -7.05
C PHE A 28 3.76 2.70 -6.56
N LEU A 29 4.13 3.00 -5.31
CA LEU A 29 4.27 4.38 -4.85
C LEU A 29 5.52 4.98 -5.50
N SER A 30 5.43 6.18 -6.06
CA SER A 30 6.53 6.81 -6.80
C SER A 30 7.66 7.36 -5.94
N ARG A 31 7.60 7.14 -4.62
CA ARG A 31 8.58 7.59 -3.64
C ARG A 31 8.68 6.59 -2.49
N PRO A 32 9.75 6.64 -1.68
CA PRO A 32 9.82 5.87 -0.46
C PRO A 32 8.70 6.22 0.53
N LEU A 33 8.26 5.23 1.29
CA LEU A 33 7.36 5.43 2.43
C LEU A 33 8.20 5.73 3.67
N VAL A 34 7.91 6.86 4.33
CA VAL A 34 8.66 7.28 5.52
C VAL A 34 8.13 6.53 6.75
N ALA A 35 9.01 6.19 7.70
CA ALA A 35 8.59 5.60 8.97
C ALA A 35 7.55 6.48 9.69
N ASP A 36 6.55 5.82 10.27
CA ASP A 36 5.35 6.41 10.89
C ASP A 36 4.47 7.27 9.95
N GLU A 37 4.72 7.22 8.65
CA GLU A 37 3.80 7.71 7.64
C GLU A 37 2.68 6.69 7.38
N ARG A 38 1.44 7.18 7.34
CA ARG A 38 0.24 6.40 7.01
C ARG A 38 -0.07 6.57 5.53
N LEU A 39 0.05 5.50 4.77
CA LEU A 39 -0.41 5.40 3.38
C LEU A 39 -1.87 4.95 3.34
N LEU A 40 -2.77 5.80 2.86
CA LEU A 40 -4.20 5.50 2.77
C LEU A 40 -4.57 5.07 1.35
N VAL A 41 -5.15 3.87 1.23
CA VAL A 41 -5.61 3.30 -0.05
C VAL A 41 -7.06 2.85 0.09
N GLN A 42 -7.88 3.10 -0.93
CA GLN A 42 -9.22 2.55 -1.05
C GLN A 42 -9.24 1.43 -2.08
N VAL A 43 -9.94 0.34 -1.79
CA VAL A 43 -10.27 -0.68 -2.80
C VAL A 43 -11.38 -0.12 -3.70
N ALA A 44 -11.04 0.21 -4.94
CA ALA A 44 -11.93 0.89 -5.88
C ALA A 44 -12.61 -0.07 -6.87
N GLY A 45 -12.20 -1.34 -6.91
CA GLY A 45 -12.75 -2.33 -7.83
C GLY A 45 -12.42 -3.75 -7.40
N VAL A 46 -13.43 -4.62 -7.46
CA VAL A 46 -13.31 -6.04 -7.14
C VAL A 46 -14.01 -6.90 -8.19
N GLN A 47 -13.48 -8.10 -8.41
CA GLN A 47 -14.09 -9.14 -9.23
C GLN A 47 -13.97 -10.49 -8.50
N PRO A 48 -15.00 -10.88 -7.71
CA PRO A 48 -14.95 -12.07 -6.85
C PRO A 48 -14.77 -13.40 -7.59
N SER A 49 -15.03 -13.45 -8.89
CA SER A 49 -14.84 -14.64 -9.71
C SER A 49 -13.36 -14.96 -10.00
N LEU A 50 -12.44 -14.02 -9.73
CA LEU A 50 -11.00 -14.20 -9.94
C LEU A 50 -10.38 -14.87 -8.72
N SER A 51 -9.37 -15.72 -8.96
CA SER A 51 -8.57 -16.30 -7.88
C SER A 51 -7.51 -15.31 -7.40
N GLY A 52 -7.14 -15.42 -6.11
CA GLY A 52 -6.12 -14.59 -5.49
C GLY A 52 -6.70 -13.40 -4.72
N SER A 53 -5.81 -12.60 -4.14
CA SER A 53 -6.12 -11.53 -3.20
C SER A 53 -5.26 -10.31 -3.50
N LEU A 54 -5.51 -9.20 -2.81
CA LEU A 54 -4.56 -8.11 -2.76
C LEU A 54 -3.27 -8.56 -2.04
N SER A 55 -2.13 -8.15 -2.58
CA SER A 55 -0.84 -8.23 -1.90
C SER A 55 -0.27 -6.82 -1.71
N PHE A 56 0.43 -6.62 -0.61
CA PHE A 56 1.19 -5.41 -0.31
C PHE A 56 2.64 -5.81 -0.05
N GLY A 57 3.56 -5.00 -0.52
CA GLY A 57 4.98 -5.23 -0.27
C GLY A 57 5.80 -3.96 -0.28
N LEU A 58 7.06 -4.16 0.09
CA LEU A 58 8.10 -3.18 0.14
C LEU A 58 9.29 -3.66 -0.69
N THR A 59 9.98 -2.71 -1.31
CA THR A 59 11.21 -2.99 -2.06
C THR A 59 12.19 -1.84 -2.01
N THR A 60 13.49 -2.12 -2.09
CA THR A 60 14.51 -1.08 -2.34
C THR A 60 14.66 -0.74 -3.82
N CYS A 61 13.91 -1.42 -4.72
CA CYS A 61 13.87 -1.09 -6.14
C CYS A 61 13.12 0.21 -6.38
N ASP A 62 13.83 1.24 -6.85
CA ASP A 62 13.21 2.49 -7.30
C ASP A 62 12.29 2.21 -8.52
N PRO A 63 10.98 2.50 -8.44
CA PRO A 63 10.05 2.31 -9.54
C PRO A 63 10.41 3.08 -10.81
N ALA A 64 11.12 4.21 -10.70
CA ALA A 64 11.62 4.95 -11.86
C ALA A 64 12.66 4.15 -12.65
N SER A 65 13.47 3.33 -11.96
CA SER A 65 14.47 2.45 -12.60
C SER A 65 13.84 1.32 -13.42
N LEU A 66 12.57 0.99 -13.15
CA LEU A 66 11.80 -0.02 -13.88
C LEU A 66 11.15 0.53 -15.16
N GLU A 67 11.19 1.84 -15.40
CA GLU A 67 10.61 2.43 -16.60
C GLU A 67 11.25 1.84 -17.87
N GLY A 68 10.43 1.32 -18.78
CA GLY A 68 10.88 0.60 -19.97
C GLY A 68 11.37 -0.84 -19.73
N LYS A 69 11.51 -1.29 -18.48
CA LYS A 69 11.99 -2.63 -18.09
C LYS A 69 10.97 -3.47 -17.32
N THR A 70 9.73 -3.01 -17.21
CA THR A 70 8.68 -3.70 -16.43
C THR A 70 8.37 -5.12 -16.93
N ALA A 71 8.70 -5.44 -18.18
CA ALA A 71 8.63 -6.78 -18.74
C ALA A 71 9.62 -7.77 -18.11
N GLU A 72 10.72 -7.28 -17.53
CA GLU A 72 11.75 -8.06 -16.81
C GLU A 72 11.30 -8.45 -15.39
N LEU A 73 10.20 -7.87 -14.89
CA LEU A 73 9.61 -8.33 -13.63
C LEU A 73 9.11 -9.78 -13.79
N PRO A 74 9.41 -10.65 -12.82
CA PRO A 74 9.13 -12.06 -12.91
C PRO A 74 7.63 -12.33 -12.99
N SER A 75 7.28 -13.46 -13.62
CA SER A 75 5.90 -13.89 -13.85
C SER A 75 5.14 -14.22 -12.58
N GLN A 76 5.83 -14.82 -11.59
CA GLN A 76 5.27 -15.11 -10.29
C GLN A 76 5.72 -14.06 -9.28
N LEU A 77 4.91 -13.88 -8.23
CA LEU A 77 5.18 -12.89 -7.20
C LEU A 77 6.34 -13.35 -6.30
N GLU A 78 6.39 -14.64 -5.96
CA GLU A 78 7.44 -15.30 -5.18
C GLU A 78 8.84 -15.11 -5.76
N ASP A 79 8.96 -15.12 -7.08
CA ASP A 79 10.23 -14.94 -7.79
C ASP A 79 10.81 -13.51 -7.63
N LEU A 80 10.06 -12.55 -7.08
CA LEU A 80 10.62 -11.24 -6.70
C LEU A 80 11.68 -11.37 -5.62
N LEU A 81 11.61 -12.41 -4.77
CA LEU A 81 12.55 -12.65 -3.68
C LEU A 81 13.97 -13.00 -4.18
N ASP A 82 14.10 -13.46 -5.43
CA ASP A 82 15.38 -13.83 -6.05
C ASP A 82 16.04 -12.66 -6.81
N ARG A 83 15.38 -11.49 -6.84
CA ARG A 83 15.94 -10.29 -7.47
C ARG A 83 17.07 -9.69 -6.62
N PRO A 84 17.98 -8.91 -7.24
CA PRO A 84 19.09 -8.28 -6.50
C PRO A 84 18.65 -7.17 -5.56
N GLU A 85 17.48 -6.56 -5.77
CA GLU A 85 16.93 -5.61 -4.80
C GLU A 85 16.26 -6.36 -3.64
N TYR A 86 16.05 -5.68 -2.52
CA TYR A 86 15.29 -6.25 -1.43
C TYR A 86 13.81 -6.27 -1.81
N TRP A 87 13.14 -7.40 -1.64
CA TRP A 87 11.69 -7.53 -1.84
C TRP A 87 11.09 -8.30 -0.67
N VAL A 88 10.03 -7.75 -0.07
CA VAL A 88 9.24 -8.43 0.95
C VAL A 88 7.77 -8.07 0.78
N PHE A 89 6.88 -9.01 1.00
CA PHE A 89 5.45 -8.78 0.80
C PHE A 89 4.60 -9.75 1.61
N GLN A 90 3.36 -9.33 1.85
CA GLN A 90 2.31 -10.19 2.35
C GLN A 90 1.21 -10.36 1.30
N ILE A 91 0.83 -11.62 1.08
CA ILE A 91 -0.29 -12.04 0.23
C ILE A 91 -1.50 -12.25 1.15
N GLY A 92 -2.70 -12.00 0.63
CA GLY A 92 -3.93 -12.40 1.31
C GLY A 92 -4.58 -11.31 2.14
N ILE A 93 -4.33 -10.03 1.83
CA ILE A 93 -4.85 -8.91 2.61
C ILE A 93 -6.38 -8.92 2.53
N PRO A 94 -7.10 -9.16 3.65
CA PRO A 94 -8.54 -9.27 3.63
C PRO A 94 -9.16 -7.91 3.32
N CYS A 95 -9.80 -7.79 2.17
CA CYS A 95 -10.47 -6.56 1.75
C CYS A 95 -11.56 -6.85 0.71
N GLY A 96 -12.46 -5.90 0.53
CA GLY A 96 -13.56 -5.86 -0.42
C GLY A 96 -13.76 -4.43 -0.93
N LEU A 97 -14.76 -4.25 -1.78
CA LEU A 97 -15.07 -2.95 -2.38
C LEU A 97 -15.27 -1.88 -1.30
N ASP A 98 -14.74 -0.68 -1.57
CA ASP A 98 -14.82 0.51 -0.71
C ASP A 98 -14.07 0.46 0.63
N ASP A 99 -13.44 -0.66 0.96
CA ASP A 99 -12.57 -0.71 2.14
C ASP A 99 -11.44 0.30 2.04
N LYS A 100 -11.16 0.96 3.17
CA LYS A 100 -10.02 1.85 3.35
C LYS A 100 -8.96 1.12 4.15
N LEU A 101 -7.80 0.97 3.54
CA LEU A 101 -6.62 0.35 4.12
C LEU A 101 -5.60 1.43 4.45
N VAL A 102 -5.00 1.32 5.63
CA VAL A 102 -3.92 2.20 6.09
C VAL A 102 -2.68 1.35 6.30
N PHE A 103 -1.61 1.60 5.57
CA PHE A 103 -0.33 0.91 5.72
C PHE A 103 0.70 1.83 6.38
N VAL A 104 1.52 1.27 7.28
CA VAL A 104 2.54 2.02 8.03
C VAL A 104 3.79 1.15 8.19
N THR A 105 4.96 1.74 8.00
CA THR A 105 6.24 1.20 8.48
C THR A 105 6.60 1.87 9.80
N ARG A 106 7.12 1.11 10.75
CA ARG A 106 7.56 1.60 12.06
C ARG A 106 9.07 1.71 12.11
N LYS A 107 9.55 2.58 13.01
CA LYS A 107 11.00 2.75 13.26
C LYS A 107 11.69 1.48 13.77
N ASP A 108 10.94 0.57 14.38
CA ASP A 108 11.46 -0.72 14.84
C ASP A 108 11.42 -1.79 13.74
N GLY A 109 11.16 -1.42 12.48
CA GLY A 109 11.11 -2.36 11.34
C GLY A 109 9.76 -3.05 11.16
N LYS A 110 8.79 -2.89 12.07
CA LYS A 110 7.45 -3.48 11.88
C LYS A 110 6.70 -2.82 10.73
N VAL A 111 6.02 -3.64 9.95
CA VAL A 111 5.10 -3.19 8.92
C VAL A 111 3.71 -3.62 9.32
N GLU A 112 2.78 -2.67 9.40
CA GLU A 112 1.43 -2.87 9.91
C GLU A 112 0.40 -2.31 8.95
N TYR A 113 -0.82 -2.86 9.01
CA TYR A 113 -1.97 -2.25 8.35
C TYR A 113 -3.22 -2.23 9.21
N SER A 114 -4.12 -1.30 8.93
CA SER A 114 -5.46 -1.22 9.51
C SER A 114 -6.49 -1.18 8.39
N ARG A 115 -7.64 -1.81 8.63
CA ARG A 115 -8.81 -1.79 7.74
C ARG A 115 -9.96 -1.02 8.39
N ASN A 116 -10.50 -0.05 7.67
CA ASN A 116 -11.68 0.74 8.06
C ASN A 116 -11.58 1.36 9.46
N GLY A 117 -10.38 1.78 9.87
CA GLY A 117 -10.16 2.37 11.19
C GLY A 117 -10.15 1.36 12.35
N GLY A 118 -10.11 0.07 12.04
CA GLY A 118 -9.89 -1.00 13.02
C GLY A 118 -8.47 -0.99 13.61
N PRO A 119 -8.15 -1.98 14.47
CA PRO A 119 -6.81 -2.11 15.03
C PRO A 119 -5.76 -2.33 13.93
N PHE A 120 -4.52 -1.95 14.21
CA PHE A 120 -3.40 -2.30 13.35
C PHE A 120 -3.01 -3.76 13.56
N GLU A 121 -2.80 -4.48 12.47
CA GLU A 121 -2.32 -5.84 12.40
C GLU A 121 -0.89 -5.86 11.84
N SER A 122 0.00 -6.63 12.47
CA SER A 122 1.36 -6.81 11.98
C SER A 122 1.37 -7.68 10.72
N MET A 123 2.03 -7.20 9.67
CA MET A 123 2.13 -7.87 8.38
C MET A 123 3.45 -8.63 8.23
N MET A 124 4.55 -7.91 8.43
CA MET A 124 5.91 -8.38 8.19
C MET A 124 6.90 -7.49 8.97
N HIS A 125 8.17 -7.87 8.92
CA HIS A 125 9.27 -7.09 9.48
C HIS A 125 10.27 -6.80 8.37
N ILE A 126 10.77 -5.57 8.31
CA ILE A 126 11.90 -5.20 7.47
C ILE A 126 13.13 -5.03 8.35
N ASP A 127 14.24 -5.59 7.88
CA ASP A 127 15.54 -5.38 8.47
C ASP A 127 16.23 -4.26 7.69
N GLY A 128 16.70 -3.24 8.39
CA GLY A 128 17.56 -2.19 7.81
C GLY A 128 17.01 -0.77 7.89
N GLU A 129 17.85 0.17 7.45
CA GLU A 129 17.58 1.63 7.43
C GLU A 129 17.40 2.17 6.00
N GLU A 130 17.32 1.27 5.01
CA GLU A 130 17.16 1.61 3.61
C GLU A 130 15.82 2.28 3.31
N GLU A 131 15.77 3.01 2.20
CA GLU A 131 14.53 3.58 1.68
C GLU A 131 13.71 2.50 0.96
N PHE A 132 12.52 2.24 1.47
CA PHE A 132 11.60 1.27 0.89
C PHE A 132 10.48 1.94 0.10
N TYR A 133 10.31 1.52 -1.14
CA TYR A 133 9.16 1.83 -1.99
C TYR A 133 8.04 0.83 -1.74
N VAL A 134 6.82 1.34 -1.70
CA VAL A 134 5.62 0.49 -1.61
C VAL A 134 5.25 -0.05 -2.98
N PHE A 135 4.86 -1.31 -3.02
CA PHE A 135 4.13 -1.87 -4.15
C PHE A 135 2.91 -2.69 -3.72
N PHE A 136 1.96 -2.79 -4.64
CA PHE A 136 0.79 -3.67 -4.55
C PHE A 136 0.79 -4.62 -5.73
N ASP A 137 0.33 -5.85 -5.53
CA ASP A 137 -0.11 -6.71 -6.63
C ASP A 137 -1.64 -6.82 -6.60
N ILE A 138 -2.27 -6.34 -7.68
CA ILE A 138 -3.72 -6.41 -7.89
C ILE A 138 -4.08 -7.48 -8.95
N ALA A 139 -3.22 -8.48 -9.15
CA ALA A 139 -3.50 -9.62 -10.01
C ALA A 139 -4.40 -10.69 -9.35
N GLY A 140 -5.41 -10.26 -8.58
CA GLY A 140 -6.34 -11.12 -7.86
C GLY A 140 -7.80 -10.64 -7.94
N GLN A 141 -8.56 -10.88 -6.88
CA GLN A 141 -9.94 -10.38 -6.74
C GLN A 141 -10.04 -8.86 -6.71
N VAL A 142 -9.04 -8.16 -6.14
CA VAL A 142 -8.96 -6.70 -6.21
C VAL A 142 -8.42 -6.33 -7.58
N THR A 143 -9.17 -5.55 -8.35
CA THR A 143 -8.84 -5.16 -9.73
C THR A 143 -8.53 -3.68 -9.87
N LYS A 144 -8.93 -2.86 -8.88
CA LYS A 144 -8.57 -1.44 -8.80
C LYS A 144 -8.32 -1.00 -7.36
N ILE A 145 -7.32 -0.15 -7.18
CA ILE A 145 -7.05 0.54 -5.92
C ILE A 145 -6.87 2.04 -6.18
N ARG A 146 -7.24 2.87 -5.22
CA ARG A 146 -7.10 4.33 -5.27
C ARG A 146 -6.24 4.82 -4.12
N LEU A 147 -5.18 5.55 -4.43
CA LEU A 147 -4.42 6.30 -3.44
C LEU A 147 -5.27 7.47 -2.93
N LEU A 148 -5.56 7.50 -1.64
CA LEU A 148 -6.27 8.62 -1.00
C LEU A 148 -5.31 9.68 -0.47
N GLY A 149 -4.03 9.33 -0.33
CA GLY A 149 -2.95 10.21 0.12
C GLY A 149 -2.18 9.62 1.28
N THR A 150 -1.38 10.46 1.93
CA THR A 150 -0.63 10.09 3.13
C THR A 150 -0.91 11.06 4.28
N SER A 151 -0.70 10.58 5.50
CA SER A 151 -0.80 11.39 6.72
C SER A 151 0.20 10.92 7.76
N HIS A 152 0.60 11.77 8.68
CA HIS A 152 1.38 11.34 9.84
C HIS A 152 0.46 11.07 11.04
N PHE A 153 0.92 10.21 11.96
CA PHE A 153 0.29 10.19 13.27
C PHE A 153 0.34 11.59 13.88
N PRO A 154 -0.75 12.09 14.48
CA PRO A 154 -0.69 13.35 15.20
C PRO A 154 0.38 13.23 16.28
N SER A 155 1.28 14.20 16.37
CA SER A 155 2.26 14.24 17.43
C SER A 155 1.55 14.28 18.79
N LEU A 156 2.22 13.85 19.87
CA LEU A 156 1.70 13.99 21.23
C LEU A 156 1.26 15.44 21.52
N GLU A 157 2.04 16.43 21.06
CA GLU A 157 1.68 17.85 21.11
C GLU A 157 0.33 18.15 20.40
N SER A 158 0.13 17.59 19.20
CA SER A 158 -1.12 17.76 18.45
C SER A 158 -2.31 17.09 19.16
N LEU A 159 -2.08 15.94 19.81
CA LEU A 159 -3.09 15.23 20.58
C LEU A 159 -3.43 15.97 21.88
N VAL A 160 -2.44 16.52 22.59
CA VAL A 160 -2.64 17.36 23.77
C VAL A 160 -3.49 18.57 23.38
N HIS A 161 -3.13 19.30 22.33
CA HIS A 161 -3.92 20.42 21.85
C HIS A 161 -5.37 20.04 21.50
N LEU A 162 -5.58 18.90 20.83
CA LEU A 162 -6.92 18.43 20.48
C LEU A 162 -7.74 18.05 21.73
N LEU A 163 -7.13 17.37 22.70
CA LEU A 163 -7.77 17.00 23.97
C LEU A 163 -8.11 18.24 24.80
N THR A 164 -7.20 19.22 24.89
CA THR A 164 -7.46 20.49 25.59
C THR A 164 -8.57 21.29 24.91
N ALA A 165 -8.59 21.35 23.58
CA ALA A 165 -9.66 22.03 22.83
C ALA A 165 -11.02 21.35 23.04
N LYS A 166 -11.06 20.01 23.07
CA LYS A 166 -12.30 19.25 23.30
C LYS A 166 -12.80 19.39 24.74
N ALA A 167 -11.89 19.41 25.72
CA ALA A 167 -12.21 19.68 27.12
C ALA A 167 -12.72 21.11 27.34
N PHE A 168 -12.14 22.10 26.64
CA PHE A 168 -12.62 23.47 26.66
C PHE A 168 -14.05 23.57 26.12
N LEU A 169 -14.34 22.97 24.96
CA LEU A 169 -15.68 22.98 24.37
C LEU A 169 -16.74 22.30 25.25
N LEU A 170 -16.37 21.28 26.04
CA LEU A 170 -17.25 20.64 27.01
C LEU A 170 -17.49 21.47 28.28
N SER A 171 -16.63 22.44 28.58
CA SER A 171 -16.74 23.31 29.76
C SER A 171 -17.61 24.56 29.53
N ILE A 172 -18.00 24.84 28.29
CA ILE A 172 -18.82 25.98 27.87
C ILE A 172 -20.22 25.54 27.36
N ALA A 173 -20.53 24.25 27.47
CA ALA A 173 -21.84 23.66 27.21
C ALA A 173 -22.52 23.29 28.54
#